data_AF-A0A8J4F730-F1
#
_entry.id   AF-A0A8J4F730-F1
#
_cell.length_a   1.000
_cell.length_b   1.000
_cell.length_c   1.000
_cell.angle_alpha   90.00
_cell.angle_beta   90.00
_cell.angle_gamma   90.00
#
_symmetry.space_group_name_H-M   'P 1'
#
loop_
_entity.id
_entity.type
_entity.pdbx_description
1 polymer ?
#
loop_
_entity_poly.entity_id
_entity_poly.type
_entity_poly.pdbx_seq_one_letter_code
_entity_poly.pdbx_strand_id
1 'polypeptide(L)'
;MSLTKGKVHLGRFPKRWGYVATLLLAVDLPRCLLASSGDRSWDFQACLQHCRTTGCTALLYSSSSRQPSQTCPDACNQFEQRVADHMSGSVRKESVSGGGDKISRLGGTQDALPQPMPLPLRVFRWSCEDDCKYHCMWAVEAWKSSANGNEGRFMTEKYYGKWPFLRVLGMQELASVLASLANLLAHALCLRRLSAEVHATLRLGSHPGGSGSCDRKPPVPIIPTNPSYGRSSYPFLWLWTTYGILHMNAWFWSAIFHSRDTRWTERLDYVSAISLIAFGLFAAIVRMVWAPGHRRHLLVAVTAVAVAAGLAAHLYYMLYIKFDYGWNMRVCVAVGVATAGLWLGWCAWTRHPARWRMYTFLSFVHLSMLLEVLDFPPLGGLLDAHAAWHVATVALTPLFYSWLHADVQAAAAPEADLKRKDT
;
A
#
# COMPACT_ATOMS: atom_id res chain seq x y z
N MET A 1 -59.86 26.83 13.04
CA MET A 1 -59.55 27.39 11.71
C MET A 1 -58.17 28.03 11.84
N SER A 2 -57.11 27.77 11.08
CA SER A 2 -56.84 26.98 9.87
C SER A 2 -55.34 26.62 9.91
N LEU A 3 -54.99 25.35 9.67
CA LEU A 3 -53.61 24.86 9.52
C LEU A 3 -53.20 25.00 8.05
N THR A 4 -52.32 25.94 7.71
CA THR A 4 -51.67 25.98 6.39
C THR A 4 -50.32 25.26 6.44
N LYS A 5 -50.30 24.06 5.84
CA LYS A 5 -49.12 23.24 5.58
C LYS A 5 -48.22 23.92 4.54
N GLY A 6 -47.05 24.41 4.96
CA GLY A 6 -45.93 24.71 4.06
C GLY A 6 -45.09 23.44 3.83
N LYS A 7 -45.25 22.79 2.67
CA LYS A 7 -44.33 21.74 2.21
C LYS A 7 -43.03 22.40 1.74
N VAL A 8 -41.96 22.29 2.52
CA VAL A 8 -40.61 22.53 2.01
C VAL A 8 -40.18 21.30 1.22
N HIS A 9 -39.96 21.47 -0.08
CA HIS A 9 -39.43 20.44 -0.96
C HIS A 9 -38.00 20.06 -0.54
N LEU A 10 -37.87 18.97 0.23
CA LEU A 10 -36.61 18.24 0.31
C LEU A 10 -36.27 17.73 -1.10
N GLY A 11 -35.23 18.28 -1.71
CA GLY A 11 -34.57 17.66 -2.84
C GLY A 11 -34.19 16.22 -2.47
N ARG A 12 -34.87 15.24 -3.09
CA ARG A 12 -34.54 13.82 -2.98
C ARG A 12 -33.15 13.61 -3.57
N PHE A 13 -32.13 13.53 -2.72
CA PHE A 13 -30.90 12.82 -3.10
C PHE A 13 -31.24 11.33 -3.30
N PRO A 14 -30.82 10.71 -4.42
CA PRO A 14 -31.21 9.35 -4.73
C PRO A 14 -30.63 8.36 -3.71
N LYS A 15 -31.52 7.70 -2.97
CA LYS A 15 -31.27 6.64 -1.97
C LYS A 15 -30.67 5.33 -2.55
N ARG A 16 -29.97 5.37 -3.68
CA ARG A 16 -29.52 4.15 -4.40
C ARG A 16 -28.02 3.86 -4.35
N TRP A 17 -27.21 4.68 -3.67
CA TRP A 17 -25.77 4.42 -3.52
C TRP A 17 -25.38 3.64 -2.26
N GLY A 18 -26.36 3.12 -1.51
CA GLY A 18 -26.13 2.36 -0.27
C GLY A 18 -25.93 0.85 -0.42
N TYR A 19 -26.01 0.29 -1.64
CA TYR A 19 -26.09 -1.17 -1.84
C TYR A 19 -24.95 -1.79 -2.66
N VAL A 20 -23.90 -1.04 -3.01
CA VAL A 20 -22.77 -1.60 -3.79
C VAL A 20 -21.63 -2.12 -2.88
N ALA A 21 -21.61 -1.76 -1.60
CA ALA A 21 -20.51 -2.13 -0.70
C ALA A 21 -20.62 -3.54 -0.07
N THR A 22 -21.76 -4.23 -0.20
CA THR A 22 -22.03 -5.47 0.55
C THR A 22 -21.88 -6.75 -0.28
N LEU A 23 -21.50 -6.64 -1.55
CA LEU A 23 -21.44 -7.78 -2.49
C LEU A 23 -20.03 -8.22 -2.88
N LEU A 24 -19.02 -7.86 -2.07
CA LEU A 24 -17.61 -8.16 -2.35
C LEU A 24 -16.96 -9.15 -1.36
N LEU A 25 -17.77 -9.86 -0.57
CA LEU A 25 -17.29 -10.91 0.35
C LEU A 25 -17.26 -12.32 -0.26
N ALA A 26 -17.51 -12.46 -1.58
CA ALA A 26 -17.63 -13.78 -2.22
C ALA A 26 -16.60 -14.07 -3.33
N VAL A 27 -15.50 -13.32 -3.44
CA VAL A 27 -14.54 -13.46 -4.56
C VAL A 27 -13.24 -14.22 -4.19
N ASP A 28 -13.05 -14.60 -2.92
CA ASP A 28 -11.73 -15.07 -2.45
C ASP A 28 -11.38 -16.55 -2.66
N LEU A 29 -12.21 -17.36 -3.33
CA LEU A 29 -11.92 -18.80 -3.44
C LEU A 29 -10.98 -19.23 -4.60
N PRO A 30 -10.96 -18.62 -5.81
CA PRO A 30 -10.15 -19.18 -6.91
C PRO A 30 -8.68 -18.71 -6.96
N ARG A 31 -8.30 -17.58 -6.32
CA ARG A 31 -7.01 -16.92 -6.57
C ARG A 31 -5.83 -17.47 -5.76
N CYS A 32 -6.09 -18.27 -4.73
CA CYS A 32 -5.03 -18.93 -3.94
C CYS A 32 -4.27 -20.03 -4.70
N LEU A 33 -4.79 -20.52 -5.84
CA LEU A 33 -4.19 -21.67 -6.55
C LEU A 33 -2.96 -21.32 -7.40
N LEU A 34 -2.70 -20.03 -7.69
CA LEU A 34 -1.60 -19.58 -8.56
C LEU A 34 -0.51 -18.79 -7.83
N ALA A 35 -0.60 -18.62 -6.51
CA ALA A 35 0.49 -18.02 -5.74
C ALA A 35 1.77 -18.86 -5.94
N SER A 36 2.84 -18.22 -6.40
CA SER A 36 4.14 -18.87 -6.62
C SER A 36 4.15 -19.99 -7.68
N SER A 37 3.32 -19.95 -8.71
CA SER A 37 3.40 -20.96 -9.78
C SER A 37 4.77 -20.97 -10.48
N GLY A 38 5.39 -19.80 -10.62
CA GLY A 38 6.73 -19.64 -11.21
C GLY A 38 7.81 -20.39 -10.42
N ASP A 39 7.69 -20.49 -9.10
CA ASP A 39 8.65 -21.23 -8.26
C ASP A 39 8.64 -22.73 -8.55
N ARG A 40 7.48 -23.26 -8.97
CA ARG A 40 7.32 -24.68 -9.30
C ARG A 40 7.72 -24.99 -10.75
N SER A 41 7.97 -23.96 -11.57
CA SER A 41 8.39 -24.16 -12.94
C SER A 41 9.78 -24.79 -12.96
N TRP A 42 9.92 -25.85 -13.77
CA TRP A 42 11.19 -26.54 -13.95
C TRP A 42 12.25 -25.57 -14.50
N ASP A 43 11.85 -24.69 -15.42
CA ASP A 43 12.70 -23.68 -16.04
C ASP A 43 13.37 -22.78 -15.01
N PHE A 44 12.59 -22.27 -14.06
CA PHE A 44 13.10 -21.41 -13.00
C PHE A 44 14.05 -22.14 -12.06
N GLN A 45 13.70 -23.36 -11.64
CA GLN A 45 14.54 -24.16 -10.74
C GLN A 45 15.87 -24.57 -11.41
N ALA A 46 15.84 -24.93 -12.70
CA ALA A 46 17.03 -25.26 -13.47
C ALA A 46 17.98 -24.05 -13.57
N CYS A 47 17.46 -22.87 -13.91
CA CYS A 47 18.23 -21.63 -13.92
C CYS A 47 18.84 -21.33 -12.54
N LEU A 48 18.03 -21.41 -11.49
CA LEU A 48 18.47 -21.07 -10.13
C LEU A 48 19.59 -22.00 -9.66
N GLN A 49 19.48 -23.30 -9.95
CA GLN A 49 20.53 -24.27 -9.62
C GLN A 49 21.83 -23.96 -10.35
N HIS A 50 21.78 -23.66 -11.65
CA HIS A 50 22.96 -23.30 -12.44
C HIS A 50 23.64 -22.01 -11.93
N CYS A 51 22.84 -20.99 -11.60
CA CYS A 51 23.37 -19.73 -11.08
C CYS A 51 24.08 -19.91 -9.72
N ARG A 52 23.52 -20.76 -8.85
CA ARG A 52 24.12 -21.09 -7.55
C ARG A 52 25.43 -21.87 -7.68
N THR A 53 25.50 -22.87 -8.58
CA THR A 53 26.70 -23.71 -8.73
C THR A 53 27.88 -22.98 -9.36
N THR A 54 27.62 -21.93 -10.16
CA THR A 54 28.65 -21.04 -10.72
C THR A 54 29.08 -19.92 -9.76
N GLY A 55 28.60 -19.95 -8.51
CA GLY A 55 28.98 -18.99 -7.48
C GLY A 55 28.59 -17.54 -7.79
N CYS A 56 27.52 -17.33 -8.56
CA CYS A 56 27.06 -16.01 -9.03
C CYS A 56 28.07 -15.21 -9.87
N THR A 57 29.20 -15.80 -10.25
CA THR A 57 30.26 -15.11 -11.02
C THR A 57 29.86 -14.89 -12.48
N ALA A 58 28.94 -15.69 -12.99
CA ALA A 58 28.38 -15.60 -14.35
C ALA A 58 27.36 -14.45 -14.54
N LEU A 59 26.97 -13.77 -13.45
CA LEU A 59 26.19 -12.53 -13.52
C LEU A 59 27.13 -11.38 -13.88
N LEU A 60 27.65 -11.37 -15.10
CA LEU A 60 28.47 -10.26 -15.57
C LEU A 60 27.58 -9.01 -15.61
N TYR A 61 27.74 -8.13 -14.61
CA TYR A 61 27.19 -6.78 -14.59
C TYR A 61 27.93 -5.91 -15.63
N SER A 62 27.87 -6.30 -16.90
CA SER A 62 28.56 -5.58 -17.98
C SER A 62 27.91 -4.22 -18.17
N SER A 63 28.69 -3.19 -17.94
CA SER A 63 28.35 -1.79 -18.18
C SER A 63 28.37 -1.50 -19.68
N SER A 64 27.29 -1.82 -20.41
CA SER A 64 26.87 -1.11 -21.64
C SER A 64 25.83 -1.93 -22.43
N SER A 65 24.61 -2.07 -21.91
CA SER A 65 23.45 -2.29 -22.79
C SER A 65 22.20 -1.68 -22.17
N ARG A 66 21.52 -0.87 -22.96
CA ARG A 66 20.33 -0.10 -22.58
C ARG A 66 19.09 -1.01 -22.56
N GLN A 67 19.24 -2.26 -22.13
CA GLN A 67 18.17 -3.24 -22.00
C GLN A 67 18.44 -4.19 -20.82
N PRO A 68 17.48 -4.38 -19.89
CA PRO A 68 17.55 -5.43 -18.86
C PRO A 68 17.60 -6.87 -19.40
N SER A 69 17.52 -7.06 -20.72
CA SER A 69 17.41 -8.36 -21.38
C SER A 69 18.73 -8.99 -21.82
N GLN A 70 19.87 -8.28 -21.72
CA GLN A 70 21.15 -8.81 -22.18
C GLN A 70 22.28 -8.41 -21.25
N THR A 71 22.34 -9.10 -20.10
CA THR A 71 23.58 -9.75 -19.62
C THR A 71 23.27 -10.69 -18.46
N CYS A 72 23.20 -11.97 -18.82
CA CYS A 72 23.44 -13.13 -17.96
C CYS A 72 24.18 -14.16 -18.85
N PRO A 73 25.44 -13.85 -19.26
CA PRO A 73 25.75 -13.85 -20.69
C PRO A 73 25.74 -15.19 -21.45
N ASP A 74 25.24 -15.21 -22.67
CA ASP A 74 24.55 -14.11 -23.36
C ASP A 74 23.15 -13.91 -22.77
N ALA A 75 22.35 -14.98 -22.79
CA ALA A 75 21.06 -15.08 -22.13
C ALA A 75 20.82 -16.52 -21.66
N CYS A 76 21.38 -16.87 -20.50
CA CYS A 76 21.19 -18.17 -19.82
C CYS A 76 21.42 -19.39 -20.72
N ASN A 77 22.37 -19.28 -21.66
CA ASN A 77 22.80 -20.31 -22.60
C ASN A 77 22.00 -20.40 -23.90
N GLN A 78 21.17 -19.41 -24.23
CA GLN A 78 19.98 -19.58 -25.11
C GLN A 78 18.91 -20.49 -24.46
N PHE A 79 18.89 -20.52 -23.13
CA PHE A 79 17.98 -21.26 -22.27
C PHE A 79 17.57 -22.69 -22.70
N GLU A 80 18.46 -23.68 -22.77
CA GLU A 80 19.91 -23.65 -23.06
C GLU A 80 20.09 -24.33 -24.44
N GLN A 81 19.21 -24.01 -25.40
CA GLN A 81 18.73 -24.88 -26.50
C GLN A 81 18.03 -26.18 -26.06
N ARG A 82 18.46 -26.79 -24.94
CA ARG A 82 18.07 -28.14 -24.42
C ARG A 82 16.58 -28.46 -24.29
N VAL A 83 15.68 -27.48 -24.37
CA VAL A 83 14.22 -27.69 -24.39
C VAL A 83 13.78 -28.46 -25.65
N ALA A 84 14.47 -28.28 -26.80
CA ALA A 84 14.03 -28.80 -28.09
C ALA A 84 13.92 -30.34 -28.15
N ASP A 85 14.95 -31.05 -27.67
CA ASP A 85 14.97 -32.52 -27.67
C ASP A 85 14.28 -33.11 -26.43
N HIS A 86 13.86 -32.30 -25.46
CA HIS A 86 13.23 -32.75 -24.21
C HIS A 86 11.88 -33.48 -24.39
N MET A 87 11.29 -33.40 -25.58
CA MET A 87 10.03 -34.07 -25.97
C MET A 87 10.17 -34.92 -27.24
N SER A 88 11.38 -35.21 -27.74
CA SER A 88 11.54 -35.90 -29.04
C SER A 88 12.81 -36.74 -29.18
N GLY A 89 12.88 -37.50 -30.29
CA GLY A 89 14.12 -38.11 -30.80
C GLY A 89 14.76 -37.28 -31.92
N SER A 90 14.55 -35.97 -31.91
CA SER A 90 14.98 -34.97 -32.90
C SER A 90 14.49 -35.21 -34.35
N VAL A 91 13.40 -34.53 -34.76
CA VAL A 91 13.08 -34.37 -36.20
C VAL A 91 13.05 -32.89 -36.59
N ARG A 92 14.21 -32.36 -37.00
CA ARG A 92 14.48 -32.19 -38.44
C ARG A 92 15.99 -31.99 -38.67
N LYS A 93 16.52 -32.77 -39.63
CA LYS A 93 17.82 -32.58 -40.29
C LYS A 93 17.89 -31.18 -40.90
N GLU A 94 18.91 -30.42 -40.54
CA GLU A 94 19.57 -29.57 -41.52
C GLU A 94 20.84 -30.27 -41.98
N SER A 95 20.74 -30.85 -43.17
CA SER A 95 21.88 -31.27 -43.96
C SER A 95 22.62 -30.03 -44.44
N VAL A 96 23.81 -29.80 -43.90
CA VAL A 96 24.89 -29.17 -44.66
C VAL A 96 26.03 -30.17 -44.74
N SER A 97 26.13 -30.76 -45.92
CA SER A 97 27.21 -31.66 -46.34
C SER A 97 28.45 -30.83 -46.68
N GLY A 98 29.59 -31.26 -46.15
CA GLY A 98 30.87 -31.21 -46.86
C GLY A 98 31.86 -30.12 -46.44
N GLY A 99 32.98 -30.57 -45.85
CA GLY A 99 34.24 -29.81 -45.80
C GLY A 99 34.91 -29.87 -44.44
N GLY A 100 35.79 -30.85 -44.23
CA GLY A 100 36.72 -30.80 -43.11
C GLY A 100 37.66 -29.61 -43.27
N ASP A 101 37.83 -28.81 -42.21
CA ASP A 101 39.14 -28.34 -41.75
C ASP A 101 39.01 -27.39 -40.56
N LYS A 102 39.89 -27.62 -39.58
CA LYS A 102 40.41 -26.65 -38.60
C LYS A 102 39.39 -25.98 -37.67
N ILE A 103 39.15 -26.65 -36.53
CA ILE A 103 38.81 -25.98 -35.26
C ILE A 103 39.97 -25.03 -34.92
N SER A 104 39.82 -23.77 -35.34
CA SER A 104 40.67 -22.68 -34.90
C SER A 104 40.17 -22.24 -33.52
N ARG A 105 40.88 -22.70 -32.48
CA ARG A 105 40.83 -22.10 -31.15
C ARG A 105 41.25 -20.63 -31.26
N LEU A 106 40.28 -19.72 -31.21
CA LEU A 106 40.44 -18.28 -31.03
C LEU A 106 39.12 -17.80 -30.40
N GLY A 107 39.05 -17.36 -29.14
CA GLY A 107 40.10 -17.17 -28.17
C GLY A 107 39.53 -16.81 -26.80
N GLY A 108 40.40 -16.89 -25.80
CA GLY A 108 40.34 -16.06 -24.61
C GLY A 108 39.23 -16.37 -23.62
N THR A 109 39.43 -17.41 -22.80
CA THR A 109 39.14 -17.29 -21.37
C THR A 109 39.94 -16.10 -20.84
N GLN A 110 39.35 -14.90 -20.89
CA GLN A 110 39.72 -13.89 -19.93
C GLN A 110 39.18 -14.42 -18.60
N ASP A 111 40.09 -14.80 -17.71
CA ASP A 111 39.84 -14.85 -16.27
C ASP A 111 39.39 -13.45 -15.83
N ALA A 112 38.14 -13.12 -16.13
CA ALA A 112 37.49 -11.94 -15.60
C ALA A 112 37.35 -12.21 -14.11
N LEU A 113 38.25 -11.62 -13.32
CA LEU A 113 38.12 -11.53 -11.87
C LEU A 113 36.66 -11.23 -11.53
N PRO A 114 36.02 -11.98 -10.62
CA PRO A 114 34.62 -11.80 -10.26
C PRO A 114 34.36 -10.32 -9.98
N GLN A 115 33.57 -9.67 -10.84
CA GLN A 115 33.26 -8.27 -10.63
C GLN A 115 32.43 -8.16 -9.35
N PRO A 116 32.83 -7.31 -8.38
CA PRO A 116 32.07 -7.16 -7.15
C PRO A 116 30.68 -6.62 -7.48
N MET A 117 29.65 -7.12 -6.79
CA MET A 117 28.28 -6.66 -6.98
C MET A 117 28.19 -5.12 -7.00
N PRO A 118 27.38 -4.53 -7.90
CA PRO A 118 27.13 -3.10 -7.94
C PRO A 118 26.88 -2.50 -6.56
N LEU A 119 27.38 -1.29 -6.32
CA LEU A 119 27.26 -0.61 -5.01
C LEU A 119 25.81 -0.57 -4.50
N PRO A 120 24.77 -0.27 -5.31
CA PRO A 120 23.39 -0.28 -4.82
C PRO A 120 22.96 -1.63 -4.26
N LEU A 121 23.39 -2.73 -4.88
CA LEU A 121 23.07 -4.08 -4.41
C LEU A 121 23.76 -4.40 -3.08
N ARG A 122 25.00 -3.95 -2.91
CA ARG A 122 25.73 -4.09 -1.65
C ARG A 122 25.12 -3.25 -0.52
N VAL A 123 24.71 -2.01 -0.81
CA VAL A 123 24.05 -1.12 0.16
C VAL A 123 22.77 -1.76 0.70
N PHE A 124 21.95 -2.34 -0.18
CA PHE A 124 20.72 -3.05 0.21
C PHE A 124 20.95 -4.50 0.65
N ARG A 125 22.22 -4.93 0.80
CA ARG A 125 22.61 -6.28 1.24
C ARG A 125 21.90 -7.38 0.45
N TRP A 126 21.85 -7.25 -0.87
CA TRP A 126 21.44 -8.35 -1.73
C TRP A 126 22.48 -9.46 -1.63
N SER A 127 22.03 -10.69 -1.41
CA SER A 127 22.90 -11.85 -1.45
C SER A 127 23.06 -12.34 -2.89
N CYS A 128 24.11 -13.12 -3.14
CA CYS A 128 24.28 -13.85 -4.40
C CYS A 128 23.04 -14.70 -4.73
N GLU A 129 22.44 -15.36 -3.72
CA GLU A 129 21.23 -16.15 -3.92
C GLU A 129 20.02 -15.29 -4.35
N ASP A 130 19.82 -14.13 -3.72
CA ASP A 130 18.72 -13.24 -4.07
C ASP A 130 18.89 -12.65 -5.48
N ASP A 131 20.13 -12.46 -5.90
CA ASP A 131 20.43 -11.97 -7.24
C ASP A 131 20.19 -13.04 -8.31
N CYS A 132 20.56 -14.30 -8.04
CA CYS A 132 20.19 -15.43 -8.90
C CYS A 132 18.67 -15.55 -9.06
N LYS A 133 17.90 -15.44 -7.97
CA LYS A 133 16.42 -15.49 -8.04
C LYS A 133 15.88 -14.40 -8.95
N TYR A 134 16.40 -13.19 -8.83
CA TYR A 134 15.99 -12.04 -9.65
C TYR A 134 16.31 -12.26 -11.14
N HIS A 135 17.55 -12.63 -11.46
CA HIS A 135 17.98 -12.83 -12.85
C HIS A 135 17.26 -14.02 -13.51
N CYS A 136 17.10 -15.13 -12.80
CA CYS A 136 16.40 -16.30 -13.33
C CYS A 136 14.91 -16.06 -13.55
N MET A 137 14.25 -15.30 -12.67
CA MET A 137 12.87 -14.89 -12.85
C MET A 137 12.72 -14.09 -14.16
N TRP A 138 13.57 -13.07 -14.36
CA TRP A 138 13.54 -12.26 -15.57
C TRP A 138 13.93 -13.03 -16.84
N ALA A 139 14.85 -14.01 -16.74
CA ALA A 139 15.20 -14.88 -17.85
C ALA A 139 14.02 -15.74 -18.32
N VAL A 140 13.30 -16.37 -17.38
CA VAL A 140 12.12 -17.19 -17.68
C VAL A 140 10.98 -16.32 -18.27
N GLU A 141 10.71 -15.16 -17.68
CA GLU A 141 9.67 -14.25 -18.18
C GLU A 141 10.02 -13.67 -19.57
N ALA A 142 11.30 -13.39 -19.83
CA ALA A 142 11.78 -12.98 -21.16
C ALA A 142 11.59 -14.10 -22.19
N TRP A 143 11.90 -15.35 -21.83
CA TRP A 143 11.68 -16.52 -22.69
C TRP A 143 10.18 -16.76 -22.97
N LYS A 144 9.32 -16.70 -21.95
CA LYS A 144 7.86 -16.80 -22.16
C LYS A 144 7.34 -15.71 -23.08
N SER A 145 7.85 -14.50 -22.93
CA SER A 145 7.47 -13.35 -23.76
C SER A 145 7.90 -13.54 -25.23
N SER A 146 9.06 -14.14 -25.49
CA SER A 146 9.47 -14.46 -26.87
C SER A 146 8.71 -15.65 -27.46
N ALA A 147 8.43 -16.68 -26.66
CA ALA A 147 7.63 -17.85 -27.07
C ALA A 147 6.16 -17.53 -27.33
N ASN A 148 5.61 -16.50 -26.68
CA ASN A 148 4.25 -15.99 -26.92
C ASN A 148 3.99 -15.54 -28.38
N GLY A 149 5.03 -15.35 -29.19
CA GLY A 149 4.90 -15.03 -30.61
C GLY A 149 4.38 -16.18 -31.49
N ASN A 150 4.44 -17.43 -31.00
CA ASN A 150 4.19 -18.61 -31.80
C ASN A 150 2.81 -19.26 -31.55
N GLU A 151 2.62 -19.83 -30.35
CA GLU A 151 1.72 -20.98 -30.13
C GLU A 151 0.61 -20.73 -29.10
N GLY A 152 0.82 -19.82 -28.13
CA GLY A 152 -0.15 -19.54 -27.07
C GLY A 152 0.35 -18.48 -26.09
N ARG A 153 -0.57 -17.85 -25.35
CA ARG A 153 -0.29 -16.73 -24.43
C ARG A 153 0.03 -17.24 -23.02
N PHE A 154 1.30 -17.42 -22.70
CA PHE A 154 1.83 -17.54 -21.34
C PHE A 154 1.52 -16.26 -20.54
N MET A 155 0.85 -16.44 -19.40
CA MET A 155 0.63 -15.36 -18.43
C MET A 155 1.86 -15.23 -17.53
N THR A 156 2.16 -14.00 -17.13
CA THR A 156 3.18 -13.74 -16.11
C THR A 156 2.86 -14.52 -14.85
N GLU A 157 3.89 -15.07 -14.21
CA GLU A 157 3.74 -15.85 -12.98
C GLU A 157 4.31 -15.12 -11.76
N LYS A 158 3.86 -15.53 -10.58
CA LYS A 158 4.47 -15.09 -9.32
C LYS A 158 5.64 -16.00 -8.94
N TYR A 159 6.66 -15.39 -8.38
CA TYR A 159 7.87 -16.02 -7.86
C TYR A 159 8.05 -15.62 -6.40
N TYR A 160 8.21 -16.59 -5.50
CA TYR A 160 8.25 -16.41 -4.05
C TYR A 160 7.12 -15.51 -3.52
N GLY A 161 5.92 -15.68 -4.04
CA GLY A 161 4.72 -14.93 -3.67
C GLY A 161 4.62 -13.53 -4.29
N LYS A 162 5.59 -13.11 -5.11
CA LYS A 162 5.67 -11.76 -5.68
C LYS A 162 5.64 -11.76 -7.20
N TRP A 163 5.18 -10.65 -7.76
CA TRP A 163 5.31 -10.39 -9.19
C TRP A 163 6.75 -10.03 -9.59
N PRO A 164 7.14 -10.22 -10.86
CA PRO A 164 8.46 -9.82 -11.34
C PRO A 164 8.57 -8.30 -11.47
N PHE A 165 9.29 -7.66 -10.54
CA PHE A 165 9.56 -6.23 -10.55
C PHE A 165 10.93 -5.90 -11.13
N LEU A 166 11.05 -4.75 -11.80
CA LEU A 166 12.34 -4.17 -12.14
C LEU A 166 12.99 -3.60 -10.89
N ARG A 167 14.20 -4.06 -10.60
CA ARG A 167 15.00 -3.50 -9.51
C ARG A 167 15.63 -2.18 -9.97
N VAL A 168 15.37 -1.09 -9.25
CA VAL A 168 15.91 0.25 -9.57
C VAL A 168 16.73 0.76 -8.39
N LEU A 169 18.01 1.11 -8.63
CA LEU A 169 18.94 1.55 -7.59
C LEU A 169 19.01 0.59 -6.39
N GLY A 170 18.86 -0.72 -6.62
CA GLY A 170 18.85 -1.74 -5.57
C GLY A 170 17.51 -1.90 -4.85
N MET A 171 16.51 -1.04 -5.10
CA MET A 171 15.17 -1.18 -4.54
C MET A 171 14.33 -2.17 -5.33
N GLN A 172 13.59 -3.01 -4.63
CA GLN A 172 12.78 -4.08 -5.22
C GLN A 172 11.51 -3.55 -5.89
N GLU A 173 10.76 -2.66 -5.25
CA GLU A 173 9.44 -2.20 -5.70
C GLU A 173 9.36 -0.66 -5.69
N LEU A 174 10.05 0.00 -6.65
CA LEU A 174 10.24 1.45 -6.64
C LEU A 174 8.93 2.26 -6.55
N ALA A 175 7.89 1.87 -7.28
CA ALA A 175 6.62 2.61 -7.27
C ALA A 175 5.98 2.59 -5.88
N SER A 176 5.96 1.43 -5.22
CA SER A 176 5.49 1.28 -3.83
C SER A 176 6.35 2.13 -2.88
N VAL A 177 7.68 2.11 -3.00
CA VAL A 177 8.57 2.94 -2.17
C VAL A 177 8.21 4.43 -2.27
N LEU A 178 8.11 4.95 -3.49
CA LEU A 178 7.80 6.37 -3.71
C LEU A 178 6.39 6.73 -3.22
N ALA A 179 5.41 5.86 -3.44
CA ALA A 179 4.04 6.08 -3.00
C ALA A 179 3.91 6.01 -1.47
N SER A 180 4.62 5.10 -0.79
CA SER A 180 4.67 5.05 0.68
C SER A 180 5.32 6.31 1.25
N LEU A 181 6.44 6.79 0.67
CA LEU A 181 7.06 8.05 1.09
C LEU A 181 6.16 9.26 0.85
N ALA A 182 5.40 9.27 -0.25
CA ALA A 182 4.43 10.32 -0.54
C ALA A 182 3.27 10.31 0.48
N ASN A 183 2.77 9.14 0.86
CA ASN A 183 1.77 9.02 1.93
C ASN A 183 2.32 9.51 3.28
N LEU A 184 3.53 9.10 3.66
CA LEU A 184 4.20 9.58 4.87
C LEU A 184 4.26 11.10 4.90
N LEU A 185 4.72 11.71 3.79
CA LEU A 185 4.80 13.16 3.66
C LEU A 185 3.42 13.81 3.73
N ALA A 186 2.41 13.26 3.06
CA ALA A 186 1.04 13.76 3.09
C ALA A 186 0.49 13.79 4.52
N HIS A 187 0.67 12.71 5.29
CA HIS A 187 0.28 12.66 6.70
C HIS A 187 1.04 13.67 7.56
N ALA A 188 2.36 13.79 7.38
CA ALA A 188 3.17 14.75 8.13
C ALA A 188 2.73 16.20 7.87
N LEU A 189 2.51 16.56 6.60
CA LEU A 189 2.05 17.90 6.21
C LEU A 189 0.65 18.20 6.71
N CYS A 190 -0.29 17.27 6.56
CA CYS A 190 -1.67 17.45 6.99
C CYS A 190 -1.78 17.50 8.52
N LEU A 191 -1.04 16.66 9.25
CA LEU A 191 -1.01 16.69 10.70
C LEU A 191 -0.42 17.99 11.25
N ARG A 192 0.66 18.49 10.65
CA ARG A 192 1.24 19.79 11.03
C ARG A 192 0.24 20.92 10.86
N ARG A 193 -0.56 20.89 9.79
CA ARG A 193 -1.61 21.89 9.54
C ARG A 193 -2.76 21.79 10.54
N LEU A 194 -3.23 20.58 10.82
CA LEU A 194 -4.27 20.34 11.83
C LEU A 194 -3.86 20.88 13.20
N SER A 195 -2.63 20.56 13.64
CA SER A 195 -2.09 21.06 14.90
C SER A 195 -1.97 22.59 14.91
N ALA A 196 -1.54 23.20 13.81
CA ALA A 196 -1.46 24.66 13.71
C ALA A 196 -2.84 25.32 13.78
N GLU A 197 -3.86 24.76 13.12
CA GLU A 197 -5.23 25.27 13.18
C GLU A 197 -5.79 25.16 14.59
N VAL A 198 -5.69 24.00 15.24
CA VAL A 198 -6.22 23.83 16.62
C VAL A 198 -5.52 24.80 17.59
N HIS A 199 -4.21 24.99 17.48
CA HIS A 199 -3.49 25.99 18.29
C HIS A 199 -3.94 27.43 17.98
N ALA A 200 -4.23 27.76 16.72
CA ALA A 200 -4.76 29.07 16.34
C ALA A 200 -6.16 29.29 16.92
N THR A 201 -7.05 28.30 16.84
CA THR A 201 -8.41 28.37 17.41
C THR A 201 -8.37 28.55 18.93
N LEU A 202 -7.42 27.89 19.61
CA LEU A 202 -7.19 28.06 21.05
C LEU A 202 -6.67 29.45 21.43
N ARG A 203 -5.90 30.11 20.55
CA ARG A 203 -5.29 31.42 20.80
C ARG A 203 -6.20 32.59 20.44
N LEU A 204 -6.97 32.48 19.35
CA LEU A 204 -7.65 33.62 18.74
C LEU A 204 -9.13 33.75 19.07
N GLY A 205 -9.79 32.76 19.69
CA GLY A 205 -11.21 32.90 20.00
C GLY A 205 -12.05 33.24 18.75
N SER A 206 -12.06 32.33 17.77
CA SER A 206 -12.94 32.30 16.58
C SER A 206 -12.54 33.13 15.33
N HIS A 207 -12.50 32.42 14.19
CA HIS A 207 -12.48 32.82 12.76
C HIS A 207 -11.21 33.45 12.14
N PRO A 208 -10.93 33.25 10.81
CA PRO A 208 -11.82 32.93 9.67
C PRO A 208 -11.66 31.47 9.15
N GLY A 209 -12.69 30.78 8.67
CA GLY A 209 -13.53 31.21 7.55
C GLY A 209 -12.84 31.02 6.20
N GLY A 210 -12.13 29.89 5.97
CA GLY A 210 -11.45 29.62 4.70
C GLY A 210 -11.44 28.15 4.34
N SER A 211 -12.12 27.80 3.25
CA SER A 211 -12.00 26.51 2.56
C SER A 211 -10.55 26.34 2.08
N GLY A 212 -9.72 25.65 2.85
CA GLY A 212 -8.29 25.48 2.59
C GLY A 212 -7.99 24.16 1.89
N SER A 213 -7.92 24.18 0.55
CA SER A 213 -7.14 23.20 -0.21
C SER A 213 -5.69 23.19 0.28
N CYS A 214 -5.00 22.06 0.13
CA CYS A 214 -3.62 21.84 0.57
C CYS A 214 -2.57 22.77 -0.07
N ASP A 215 -2.95 23.69 -0.95
CA ASP A 215 -2.02 24.51 -1.75
C ASP A 215 -1.88 25.99 -1.33
N ARG A 216 -2.59 26.48 -0.31
CA ARG A 216 -2.46 27.90 0.09
C ARG A 216 -1.56 28.12 1.31
N LYS A 217 -0.66 29.11 1.21
CA LYS A 217 0.20 29.62 2.29
C LYS A 217 -0.64 30.11 3.48
N PRO A 218 -0.12 29.97 4.72
CA PRO A 218 -0.84 30.43 5.91
C PRO A 218 -1.01 31.97 5.90
N PRO A 219 -2.18 32.49 6.28
CA PRO A 219 -2.37 33.94 6.43
C PRO A 219 -1.67 34.47 7.70
N VAL A 220 -1.29 35.75 7.65
CA VAL A 220 -0.63 36.49 8.74
C VAL A 220 -1.60 36.73 9.91
N PRO A 221 -1.19 36.69 11.19
CA PRO A 221 -2.11 36.82 12.32
C PRO A 221 -2.51 38.27 12.58
N ILE A 222 -3.81 38.52 12.73
CA ILE A 222 -4.36 39.74 13.34
C ILE A 222 -4.85 39.36 14.74
N ILE A 223 -4.42 40.08 15.79
CA ILE A 223 -4.70 39.78 17.21
C ILE A 223 -5.99 40.52 17.63
N PRO A 224 -7.06 39.83 18.09
CA PRO A 224 -8.21 40.46 18.73
C PRO A 224 -8.03 40.56 20.26
N THR A 225 -8.46 41.69 20.82
CA THR A 225 -8.30 42.09 22.22
C THR A 225 -9.57 41.91 23.07
N ASN A 226 -10.12 40.68 23.19
CA ASN A 226 -11.17 40.45 24.20
C ASN A 226 -11.23 38.99 24.73
N PRO A 227 -11.09 38.74 26.06
CA PRO A 227 -10.88 37.40 26.61
C PRO A 227 -12.12 36.83 27.36
N SER A 228 -13.27 36.67 26.71
CA SER A 228 -14.49 36.19 27.42
C SER A 228 -15.25 35.01 26.81
N TYR A 229 -14.67 34.30 25.82
CA TYR A 229 -15.19 32.99 25.39
C TYR A 229 -14.33 31.86 25.98
N GLY A 230 -14.96 30.98 26.76
CA GLY A 230 -14.29 29.81 27.34
C GLY A 230 -13.62 28.96 26.26
N ARG A 231 -12.31 28.72 26.42
CA ARG A 231 -11.49 27.90 25.51
C ARG A 231 -11.96 26.44 25.56
N SER A 232 -12.85 26.03 24.67
CA SER A 232 -13.14 24.61 24.49
C SER A 232 -12.05 23.98 23.62
N SER A 233 -11.12 23.25 24.24
CA SER A 233 -10.12 22.46 23.51
C SER A 233 -10.79 21.32 22.75
N TYR A 234 -10.46 21.16 21.47
CA TYR A 234 -10.96 20.07 20.64
C TYR A 234 -10.60 18.70 21.28
N PRO A 235 -11.59 17.92 21.76
CA PRO A 235 -11.33 16.79 22.67
C PRO A 235 -10.65 15.60 22.00
N PHE A 236 -10.62 15.56 20.67
CA PHE A 236 -10.06 14.45 19.89
C PHE A 236 -8.69 14.76 19.29
N LEU A 237 -8.06 15.89 19.61
CA LEU A 237 -6.74 16.24 19.04
C LEU A 237 -5.70 15.15 19.29
N TRP A 238 -5.64 14.62 20.52
CA TRP A 238 -4.70 13.56 20.88
C TRP A 238 -4.94 12.30 20.02
N LEU A 239 -6.20 11.95 19.79
CA LEU A 239 -6.60 10.76 19.03
C LEU A 239 -6.10 10.85 17.59
N TRP A 240 -6.35 11.97 16.91
CA TRP A 240 -5.93 12.16 15.53
C TRP A 240 -4.44 12.42 15.37
N THR A 241 -3.80 12.99 16.39
CA THR A 241 -2.33 13.13 16.43
C THR A 241 -1.68 11.77 16.50
N THR A 242 -2.12 10.90 17.43
CA THR A 242 -1.62 9.52 17.52
C THR A 242 -1.91 8.76 16.23
N TYR A 243 -3.12 8.88 15.66
CA TYR A 243 -3.45 8.21 14.41
C TYR A 243 -2.55 8.66 13.24
N GLY A 244 -2.29 9.96 13.12
CA GLY A 244 -1.39 10.50 12.12
C GLY A 244 0.06 10.03 12.28
N ILE A 245 0.56 9.94 13.51
CA ILE A 245 1.90 9.38 13.81
C ILE A 245 1.97 7.90 13.45
N LEU A 246 0.93 7.11 13.77
CA LEU A 246 0.86 5.70 13.40
C LEU A 246 0.81 5.50 11.89
N HIS A 247 0.10 6.36 11.15
CA HIS A 247 0.14 6.39 9.69
C HIS A 247 1.56 6.66 9.17
N MET A 248 2.23 7.69 9.68
CA MET A 248 3.61 7.99 9.30
C MET A 248 4.56 6.81 9.57
N ASN A 249 4.40 6.13 10.71
CA ASN A 249 5.17 4.93 11.05
C ASN A 249 4.87 3.76 10.10
N ALA A 250 3.60 3.52 9.76
CA ALA A 250 3.22 2.47 8.83
C ALA A 250 3.79 2.70 7.43
N TRP A 251 3.64 3.92 6.90
CA TRP A 251 4.18 4.27 5.58
C TRP A 251 5.71 4.26 5.55
N PHE A 252 6.37 4.59 6.66
CA PHE A 252 7.84 4.48 6.78
C PHE A 252 8.30 3.02 6.65
N TRP A 253 7.71 2.10 7.43
CA TRP A 253 8.08 0.70 7.38
C TRP A 253 7.67 0.03 6.08
N SER A 254 6.55 0.44 5.49
CA SER A 254 6.16 0.04 4.13
C SER A 254 7.20 0.46 3.09
N ALA A 255 7.67 1.72 3.11
CA ALA A 255 8.71 2.17 2.18
C ALA A 255 10.00 1.35 2.34
N ILE A 256 10.40 1.04 3.57
CA ILE A 256 11.58 0.21 3.83
C ILE A 256 11.36 -1.22 3.31
N PHE A 257 10.22 -1.83 3.59
CA PHE A 257 9.89 -3.19 3.15
C PHE A 257 9.88 -3.31 1.62
N HIS A 258 9.21 -2.41 0.91
CA HIS A 258 9.18 -2.39 -0.56
C HIS A 258 10.53 -2.04 -1.18
N SER A 259 11.41 -1.33 -0.45
CA SER A 259 12.78 -1.11 -0.91
C SER A 259 13.58 -2.40 -0.86
N ARG A 260 13.51 -3.12 0.26
CA ARG A 260 14.21 -4.39 0.46
C ARG A 260 13.43 -5.27 1.42
N ASP A 261 12.92 -6.36 0.86
CA ASP A 261 12.23 -7.39 1.60
C ASP A 261 13.24 -8.23 2.38
N THR A 262 13.10 -8.28 3.70
CA THR A 262 13.88 -9.10 4.62
C THR A 262 12.98 -9.62 5.74
N ARG A 263 13.46 -10.67 6.42
CA ARG A 263 12.84 -11.29 7.60
C ARG A 263 12.80 -10.41 8.88
N TRP A 264 12.95 -9.10 8.71
CA TRP A 264 12.79 -8.03 9.72
C TRP A 264 11.92 -6.89 9.17
N THR A 265 12.16 -6.46 7.94
CA THR A 265 11.35 -5.42 7.29
C THR A 265 9.91 -5.90 7.08
N GLU A 266 9.69 -7.20 6.82
CA GLU A 266 8.34 -7.81 6.73
C GLU A 266 7.58 -7.73 8.07
N ARG A 267 8.23 -8.08 9.19
CA ARG A 267 7.63 -7.97 10.53
C ARG A 267 7.30 -6.55 10.90
N LEU A 268 8.18 -5.60 10.62
CA LEU A 268 7.99 -4.21 11.04
C LEU A 268 6.90 -3.52 10.20
N ASP A 269 6.83 -3.82 8.90
CA ASP A 269 5.73 -3.37 8.05
C ASP A 269 4.39 -3.91 8.56
N TYR A 270 4.27 -5.23 8.76
CA TYR A 270 3.03 -5.84 9.25
C TYR A 270 2.64 -5.36 10.64
N VAL A 271 3.58 -5.31 11.60
CA VAL A 271 3.31 -4.80 12.95
C VAL A 271 2.80 -3.36 12.89
N SER A 272 3.39 -2.51 12.05
CA SER A 272 3.01 -1.11 11.92
C SER A 272 1.62 -0.95 11.29
N ALA A 273 1.32 -1.70 10.22
CA ALA A 273 0.03 -1.69 9.54
C ALA A 273 -1.11 -2.19 10.44
N ILE A 274 -0.91 -3.33 11.13
CA ILE A 274 -1.91 -3.89 12.04
C ILE A 274 -2.17 -2.93 13.22
N SER A 275 -1.11 -2.34 13.78
CA SER A 275 -1.24 -1.37 14.88
C SER A 275 -2.04 -0.14 14.44
N LEU A 276 -1.82 0.34 13.22
CA LEU A 276 -2.58 1.42 12.61
C LEU A 276 -4.07 1.05 12.44
N ILE A 277 -4.37 -0.13 11.90
CA ILE A 277 -5.75 -0.62 11.70
C ILE A 277 -6.47 -0.78 13.04
N ALA A 278 -5.82 -1.38 14.03
CA ALA A 278 -6.35 -1.53 15.39
C ALA A 278 -6.64 -0.17 16.05
N PHE A 279 -5.72 0.79 15.92
CA PHE A 279 -5.95 2.15 16.42
C PHE A 279 -7.08 2.86 15.67
N GLY A 280 -7.24 2.62 14.37
CA GLY A 280 -8.37 3.12 13.57
C GLY A 280 -9.71 2.65 14.12
N LEU A 281 -9.82 1.36 14.49
CA LEU A 281 -11.00 0.81 15.16
C LEU A 281 -11.25 1.50 16.51
N PHE A 282 -10.20 1.60 17.34
CA PHE A 282 -10.28 2.31 18.62
C PHE A 282 -10.77 3.75 18.44
N ALA A 283 -10.22 4.49 17.49
CA ALA A 283 -10.61 5.86 17.21
C ALA A 283 -12.08 5.97 16.77
N ALA A 284 -12.57 5.07 15.92
CA ALA A 284 -13.96 5.04 15.49
C ALA A 284 -14.91 4.76 16.68
N ILE A 285 -14.57 3.81 17.55
CA ILE A 285 -15.37 3.50 18.75
C ILE A 285 -15.40 4.70 19.70
N VAL A 286 -14.23 5.27 20.04
CA VAL A 286 -14.13 6.45 20.90
C VAL A 286 -14.98 7.60 20.35
N ARG A 287 -14.98 7.80 19.03
CA ARG A 287 -15.75 8.87 18.40
C ARG A 287 -17.26 8.65 18.44
N MET A 288 -17.71 7.40 18.48
CA MET A 288 -19.12 7.01 18.66
C MET A 288 -19.60 7.17 20.10
N VAL A 289 -18.77 6.86 21.09
CA VAL A 289 -19.20 6.76 22.51
C VAL A 289 -18.93 8.01 23.36
N TRP A 290 -18.32 9.07 22.83
CA TRP A 290 -17.90 10.25 23.60
C TRP A 290 -19.08 11.11 24.10
N ALA A 291 -19.68 10.67 25.21
CA ALA A 291 -20.69 11.39 25.98
C ALA A 291 -20.07 12.36 27.02
N PRO A 292 -20.85 13.28 27.59
CA PRO A 292 -20.42 14.11 28.71
C PRO A 292 -20.12 13.33 30.00
N GLY A 293 -19.35 13.93 30.90
CA GLY A 293 -19.15 13.44 32.27
C GLY A 293 -18.25 12.21 32.43
N HIS A 294 -18.18 11.71 33.67
CA HIS A 294 -17.14 10.79 34.14
C HIS A 294 -17.12 9.41 33.43
N ARG A 295 -18.27 8.95 32.91
CA ARG A 295 -18.37 7.64 32.24
C ARG A 295 -17.54 7.55 30.96
N ARG A 296 -17.21 8.69 30.32
CA ARG A 296 -16.41 8.70 29.07
C ARG A 296 -14.99 8.15 29.26
N HIS A 297 -14.33 8.50 30.36
CA HIS A 297 -12.94 8.09 30.60
C HIS A 297 -12.86 6.58 30.84
N LEU A 298 -13.86 6.03 31.54
CA LEU A 298 -13.99 4.58 31.73
C LEU A 298 -14.23 3.87 30.39
N LEU A 299 -15.16 4.34 29.55
CA LEU A 299 -15.44 3.72 28.24
C LEU A 299 -14.22 3.76 27.30
N VAL A 300 -13.50 4.89 27.26
CA VAL A 300 -12.25 5.01 26.50
C VAL A 300 -11.19 4.04 27.04
N ALA A 301 -11.01 3.93 28.36
CA ALA A 301 -10.04 3.02 28.96
C ALA A 301 -10.38 1.55 28.66
N VAL A 302 -11.65 1.15 28.83
CA VAL A 302 -12.11 -0.21 28.52
C VAL A 302 -11.88 -0.56 27.05
N THR A 303 -12.21 0.37 26.14
CA THR A 303 -12.01 0.17 24.70
C THR A 303 -10.52 0.07 24.37
N ALA A 304 -9.68 0.92 24.99
CA ALA A 304 -8.23 0.89 24.78
C ALA A 304 -7.63 -0.45 25.23
N VAL A 305 -8.01 -0.94 26.41
CA VAL A 305 -7.55 -2.24 26.93
C VAL A 305 -7.99 -3.39 26.04
N ALA A 306 -9.26 -3.40 25.61
CA ALA A 306 -9.79 -4.45 24.74
C ALA A 306 -9.07 -4.50 23.38
N VAL A 307 -8.90 -3.34 22.73
CA VAL A 307 -8.19 -3.25 21.44
C VAL A 307 -6.71 -3.60 21.60
N ALA A 308 -6.04 -3.12 22.66
CA ALA A 308 -4.65 -3.44 22.92
C ALA A 308 -4.43 -4.93 23.21
N ALA A 309 -5.32 -5.57 23.97
CA ALA A 309 -5.26 -7.00 24.23
C ALA A 309 -5.47 -7.82 22.94
N GLY A 310 -6.44 -7.44 22.10
CA GLY A 310 -6.66 -8.08 20.80
C GLY A 310 -5.46 -7.91 19.86
N LEU A 311 -4.89 -6.70 19.78
CA LEU A 311 -3.68 -6.43 19.02
C LEU A 311 -2.50 -7.27 19.53
N ALA A 312 -2.27 -7.31 20.85
CA ALA A 312 -1.19 -8.07 21.46
C ALA A 312 -1.34 -9.58 21.17
N ALA A 313 -2.55 -10.13 21.28
CA ALA A 313 -2.82 -11.52 20.96
C ALA A 313 -2.56 -11.84 19.47
N HIS A 314 -3.01 -10.97 18.56
CA HIS A 314 -2.77 -11.14 17.11
C HIS A 314 -1.28 -11.02 16.76
N LEU A 315 -0.58 -10.03 17.31
CA LEU A 315 0.87 -9.86 17.10
C LEU A 315 1.65 -11.02 17.71
N TYR A 316 1.25 -11.53 18.88
CA TYR A 316 1.86 -12.72 19.48
C TYR A 316 1.76 -13.93 18.55
N TYR A 317 0.56 -14.19 18.02
CA TYR A 317 0.34 -15.26 17.04
C TYR A 317 1.22 -15.07 15.79
N MET A 318 1.19 -13.89 15.18
CA MET A 318 1.91 -13.60 13.94
C MET A 318 3.43 -13.69 14.12
N LEU A 319 3.97 -13.15 15.21
CA LEU A 319 5.42 -13.02 15.40
C LEU A 319 6.06 -14.28 16.00
N TYR A 320 5.36 -15.01 16.87
CA TYR A 320 5.94 -16.12 17.64
C TYR A 320 5.37 -17.50 17.31
N ILE A 321 4.14 -17.61 16.79
CA ILE A 321 3.53 -18.90 16.46
C ILE A 321 3.70 -19.20 14.97
N LYS A 322 3.03 -18.42 14.12
CA LYS A 322 3.06 -18.60 12.67
C LYS A 322 2.80 -17.26 12.00
N PHE A 323 3.77 -16.83 11.18
CA PHE A 323 3.61 -15.63 10.36
C PHE A 323 2.71 -15.96 9.15
N ASP A 324 1.39 -15.96 9.37
CA ASP A 324 0.38 -16.36 8.41
C ASP A 324 -0.23 -15.14 7.72
N TYR A 325 0.21 -14.87 6.49
CA TYR A 325 -0.26 -13.78 5.65
C TYR A 325 -1.78 -13.83 5.42
N GLY A 326 -2.35 -15.02 5.21
CA GLY A 326 -3.78 -15.20 4.95
C GLY A 326 -4.64 -14.95 6.18
N TRP A 327 -4.19 -15.41 7.36
CA TRP A 327 -4.81 -15.06 8.63
C TRP A 327 -4.76 -13.55 8.88
N ASN A 328 -3.59 -12.93 8.65
CA ASN A 328 -3.43 -11.48 8.82
C ASN A 328 -4.41 -10.69 7.96
N MET A 329 -4.55 -11.04 6.68
CA MET A 329 -5.49 -10.39 5.77
C MET A 329 -6.94 -10.52 6.24
N ARG A 330 -7.37 -11.72 6.68
CA ARG A 330 -8.73 -11.90 7.22
C ARG A 330 -9.00 -11.01 8.44
N VAL A 331 -8.05 -10.93 9.38
CA VAL A 331 -8.17 -10.07 10.56
C VAL A 331 -8.21 -8.59 10.17
N CYS A 332 -7.29 -8.14 9.31
CA CYS A 332 -7.24 -6.75 8.86
C CYS A 332 -8.51 -6.33 8.11
N VAL A 333 -9.01 -7.18 7.20
CA VAL A 333 -10.27 -6.96 6.47
C VAL A 333 -11.45 -6.90 7.43
N ALA A 334 -11.55 -7.84 8.39
CA ALA A 334 -12.63 -7.85 9.38
C ALA A 334 -12.65 -6.57 10.23
N VAL A 335 -11.49 -6.13 10.73
CA VAL A 335 -11.35 -4.89 11.51
C VAL A 335 -11.63 -3.66 10.65
N GLY A 336 -11.19 -3.66 9.38
CA GLY A 336 -11.47 -2.59 8.42
C GLY A 336 -12.95 -2.43 8.13
N VAL A 337 -13.66 -3.53 7.86
CA VAL A 337 -15.12 -3.55 7.65
C VAL A 337 -15.86 -3.09 8.91
N ALA A 338 -15.46 -3.54 10.09
CA ALA A 338 -16.04 -3.07 11.36
C ALA A 338 -15.85 -1.56 11.55
N THR A 339 -14.64 -1.05 11.27
CA THR A 339 -14.31 0.38 11.35
C THR A 339 -15.15 1.19 10.37
N ALA A 340 -15.31 0.72 9.14
CA ALA A 340 -16.17 1.36 8.13
C ALA A 340 -17.64 1.38 8.57
N GLY A 341 -18.15 0.28 9.11
CA GLY A 341 -19.51 0.19 9.66
C GLY A 341 -19.75 1.21 10.77
N LEU A 342 -18.79 1.39 11.68
CA LEU A 342 -18.86 2.41 12.74
C LEU A 342 -18.91 3.83 12.16
N TRP A 343 -18.08 4.15 11.17
CA TRP A 343 -18.10 5.47 10.53
C TRP A 343 -19.41 5.75 9.77
N LEU A 344 -19.95 4.75 9.08
CA LEU A 344 -21.24 4.87 8.40
C LEU A 344 -22.38 5.09 9.41
N GLY A 345 -22.36 4.35 10.52
CA GLY A 345 -23.29 4.55 11.64
C GLY A 345 -23.18 5.95 12.25
N TRP A 346 -21.95 6.42 12.48
CA TRP A 346 -21.69 7.78 12.96
C TRP A 346 -22.26 8.86 12.03
N CYS A 347 -22.03 8.72 10.72
CA CYS A 347 -22.51 9.67 9.72
C CYS A 347 -24.05 9.67 9.62
N ALA A 348 -24.68 8.51 9.81
CA ALA A 348 -26.14 8.38 9.81
C ALA A 348 -26.77 9.04 11.06
N TRP A 349 -26.15 8.88 12.23
CA TRP A 349 -26.65 9.38 13.50
C TRP A 349 -26.48 10.89 13.69
N THR A 350 -25.25 11.40 13.54
CA THR A 350 -24.85 12.71 14.09
C THR A 350 -25.35 13.95 13.35
N ARG A 351 -25.80 13.82 12.10
CA ARG A 351 -26.08 14.95 11.18
C ARG A 351 -24.91 15.95 11.03
N HIS A 352 -23.66 15.52 11.23
CA HIS A 352 -22.50 16.40 11.10
C HIS A 352 -22.42 17.07 9.71
N PRO A 353 -22.14 18.39 9.60
CA PRO A 353 -22.18 19.13 8.33
C PRO A 353 -21.22 18.59 7.27
N ALA A 354 -20.09 18.02 7.70
CA ALA A 354 -19.08 17.45 6.81
C ALA A 354 -19.21 15.94 6.57
N ARG A 355 -20.34 15.30 6.91
CA ARG A 355 -20.53 13.84 6.71
C ARG A 355 -20.31 13.38 5.26
N TRP A 356 -20.58 14.23 4.28
CA TRP A 356 -20.34 13.92 2.88
C TRP A 356 -18.85 13.68 2.58
N ARG A 357 -17.93 14.43 3.22
CA ARG A 357 -16.48 14.23 3.07
C ARG A 357 -16.07 12.85 3.58
N MET A 358 -16.67 12.41 4.68
CA MET A 358 -16.46 11.06 5.22
C MET A 358 -17.04 9.99 4.29
N TYR A 359 -18.25 10.15 3.76
CA TYR A 359 -18.80 9.21 2.77
C TYR A 359 -17.94 9.11 1.51
N THR A 360 -17.46 10.25 1.00
CA THR A 360 -16.55 10.29 -0.14
C THR A 360 -15.24 9.58 0.18
N PHE A 361 -14.63 9.86 1.33
CA PHE A 361 -13.42 9.18 1.79
C PHE A 361 -13.61 7.67 1.91
N LEU A 362 -14.67 7.23 2.59
CA LEU A 362 -15.00 5.81 2.76
C LEU A 362 -15.23 5.13 1.40
N SER A 363 -15.96 5.78 0.49
CA SER A 363 -16.23 5.18 -0.83
C SER A 363 -14.94 4.96 -1.61
N PHE A 364 -14.06 5.98 -1.66
CA PHE A 364 -12.81 5.87 -2.40
C PHE A 364 -11.80 4.93 -1.72
N VAL A 365 -11.68 4.93 -0.38
CA VAL A 365 -10.74 4.03 0.29
C VAL A 365 -11.14 2.56 0.07
N HIS A 366 -12.43 2.23 0.10
CA HIS A 366 -12.89 0.87 -0.18
C HIS A 366 -12.73 0.50 -1.66
N LEU A 367 -12.99 1.44 -2.58
CA LEU A 367 -12.73 1.23 -4.01
C LEU A 367 -11.24 0.96 -4.26
N SER A 368 -10.35 1.73 -3.63
CA SER A 368 -8.91 1.51 -3.72
C SER A 368 -8.51 0.14 -3.16
N MET A 369 -9.17 -0.34 -2.11
CA MET A 369 -8.86 -1.66 -1.53
C MET A 369 -9.25 -2.82 -2.44
N LEU A 370 -10.14 -2.61 -3.42
CA LEU A 370 -10.41 -3.62 -4.45
C LEU A 370 -9.21 -3.89 -5.35
N LEU A 371 -8.25 -2.96 -5.45
CA LEU A 371 -7.01 -3.18 -6.19
C LEU A 371 -6.22 -4.35 -5.60
N GLU A 372 -6.22 -4.54 -4.27
CA GLU A 372 -5.57 -5.71 -3.66
C GLU A 372 -6.23 -7.03 -4.09
N VAL A 373 -7.54 -7.02 -4.28
CA VAL A 373 -8.26 -8.20 -4.79
C VAL A 373 -7.90 -8.47 -6.24
N LEU A 374 -7.73 -7.42 -7.06
CA LEU A 374 -7.44 -7.55 -8.50
C LEU A 374 -6.07 -8.18 -8.78
N ASP A 375 -5.05 -7.89 -7.96
CA ASP A 375 -3.75 -8.57 -7.94
C ASP A 375 -3.10 -8.74 -9.33
N PHE A 376 -3.09 -7.68 -10.15
CA PHE A 376 -2.50 -7.70 -11.50
C PHE A 376 -0.97 -7.50 -11.47
N PRO A 377 -0.22 -8.06 -12.45
CA PRO A 377 1.24 -7.93 -12.55
C PRO A 377 1.70 -6.49 -12.87
N PRO A 378 2.94 -6.11 -12.54
CA PRO A 378 3.40 -4.74 -12.64
C PRO A 378 3.42 -4.22 -14.08
N LEU A 379 2.68 -3.14 -14.31
CA LEU A 379 2.72 -2.37 -15.54
C LEU A 379 4.09 -1.70 -15.69
N GLY A 380 4.75 -1.95 -16.82
CA GLY A 380 6.13 -1.50 -17.06
C GLY A 380 7.14 -2.07 -16.06
N GLY A 381 6.82 -3.16 -15.36
CA GLY A 381 7.66 -3.76 -14.33
C GLY A 381 7.83 -2.91 -13.06
N LEU A 382 7.04 -1.85 -12.89
CA LEU A 382 7.12 -0.95 -11.73
C LEU A 382 5.81 -0.85 -10.94
N LEU A 383 4.66 -0.74 -11.61
CA LEU A 383 3.38 -0.43 -10.97
C LEU A 383 2.42 -1.63 -11.02
N ASP A 384 2.34 -2.39 -9.93
CA ASP A 384 1.35 -3.46 -9.77
C ASP A 384 0.08 -2.97 -9.07
N ALA A 385 -0.85 -3.90 -8.79
CA ALA A 385 -2.10 -3.57 -8.13
C ALA A 385 -1.91 -3.03 -6.72
N HIS A 386 -0.95 -3.58 -5.99
CA HIS A 386 -0.63 -3.12 -4.64
C HIS A 386 -0.04 -1.71 -4.67
N ALA A 387 0.97 -1.43 -5.50
CA ALA A 387 1.52 -0.10 -5.70
C ALA A 387 0.47 0.92 -6.15
N ALA A 388 -0.48 0.52 -7.00
CA ALA A 388 -1.60 1.38 -7.41
C ALA A 388 -2.50 1.77 -6.22
N TRP A 389 -2.72 0.87 -5.26
CA TRP A 389 -3.39 1.20 -4.01
C TRP A 389 -2.62 2.23 -3.20
N HIS A 390 -1.29 2.07 -3.03
CA HIS A 390 -0.43 3.07 -2.36
C HIS A 390 -0.54 4.44 -3.02
N VAL A 391 -0.52 4.50 -4.36
CA VAL A 391 -0.65 5.77 -5.09
C VAL A 391 -2.03 6.40 -4.84
N ALA A 392 -3.09 5.60 -4.86
CA ALA A 392 -4.44 6.09 -4.61
C ALA A 392 -4.59 6.71 -3.21
N THR A 393 -4.01 6.08 -2.18
CA THR A 393 -4.11 6.58 -0.78
C THR A 393 -3.43 7.93 -0.56
N VAL A 394 -2.44 8.31 -1.37
CA VAL A 394 -1.82 9.65 -1.32
C VAL A 394 -2.88 10.75 -1.50
N ALA A 395 -3.78 10.58 -2.48
CA ALA A 395 -4.85 11.54 -2.74
C ALA A 395 -5.99 11.47 -1.70
N LEU A 396 -6.18 10.31 -1.05
CA LEU A 396 -7.20 10.14 -0.01
C LEU A 396 -6.80 10.75 1.33
N THR A 397 -5.49 10.87 1.59
CA THR A 397 -4.99 11.47 2.82
C THR A 397 -5.50 12.91 3.01
N PRO A 398 -5.30 13.86 2.07
CA PRO A 398 -5.89 15.21 2.17
C PRO A 398 -7.41 15.21 2.34
N LEU A 399 -8.13 14.26 1.73
CA LEU A 399 -9.58 14.16 1.85
C LEU A 399 -10.00 13.81 3.29
N PHE A 400 -9.34 12.86 3.93
CA PHE A 400 -9.59 12.53 5.34
C PHE A 400 -9.30 13.72 6.27
N TYR A 401 -8.16 14.39 6.08
CA TYR A 401 -7.83 15.58 6.88
C TYR A 401 -8.79 16.74 6.61
N SER A 402 -9.33 16.89 5.40
CA SER A 402 -10.37 17.89 5.13
C SER A 402 -11.64 17.65 5.95
N TRP A 403 -11.97 16.39 6.26
CA TRP A 403 -13.04 16.06 7.19
C TRP A 403 -12.64 16.43 8.64
N LEU A 404 -11.41 16.11 9.06
CA LEU A 404 -10.90 16.48 10.39
C LEU A 404 -10.92 17.99 10.64
N HIS A 405 -10.48 18.79 9.67
CA HIS A 405 -10.54 20.25 9.73
C HIS A 405 -11.98 20.74 9.96
N ALA A 406 -12.96 20.14 9.28
CA ALA A 406 -14.36 20.47 9.50
C ALA A 406 -14.90 19.99 10.86
N ASP A 407 -14.42 18.87 11.40
CA ASP A 407 -14.79 18.39 12.74
C ASP A 407 -14.25 19.32 13.84
N VAL A 408 -13.03 19.84 13.68
CA VAL A 408 -12.46 20.88 14.55
C VAL A 408 -13.32 22.15 14.52
N GLN A 409 -13.68 22.62 13.33
CA GLN A 409 -14.50 23.83 13.17
C GLN A 409 -15.91 23.65 13.73
N ALA A 410 -16.53 22.48 13.53
CA ALA A 410 -17.85 22.18 14.09
C ALA A 410 -17.82 22.12 15.63
N ALA A 411 -16.73 21.64 16.23
CA ALA A 411 -16.55 21.63 17.68
C ALA A 411 -16.29 23.02 18.27
N ALA A 412 -15.77 23.97 17.47
CA ALA A 412 -15.49 25.34 17.87
C ALA A 412 -16.67 26.31 17.66
N ALA A 413 -17.71 25.91 16.91
CA ALA A 413 -18.84 26.77 16.62
C ALA A 413 -19.68 27.04 17.89
N PRO A 414 -19.95 28.31 18.27
CA PRO A 414 -20.80 28.62 19.41
C PRO A 414 -22.25 28.18 19.17
N GLU A 415 -22.90 27.64 20.19
CA GLU A 415 -24.31 27.15 20.18
C GLU A 415 -25.33 28.14 19.59
N ALA A 416 -25.01 29.45 19.56
CA ALA A 416 -25.89 30.49 19.06
C ALA A 416 -26.15 30.44 17.54
N ASP A 417 -25.22 29.90 16.73
CA ASP A 417 -25.35 29.93 15.27
C ASP A 417 -26.16 28.74 14.71
N LEU A 418 -26.40 27.72 15.53
CA LEU A 418 -27.29 26.60 15.18
C LEU A 418 -28.77 26.98 15.31
N LYS A 419 -29.13 27.88 16.24
CA LYS A 419 -30.53 28.35 16.40
C LYS A 419 -30.96 29.35 15.33
N ARG A 420 -30.02 30.01 14.64
CA ARG A 420 -30.31 31.05 13.63
C ARG A 420 -30.60 30.49 12.23
N LYS A 421 -30.23 29.24 11.96
CA LYS A 421 -30.49 28.57 10.66
C LYS A 421 -31.84 27.85 10.60
N ASP A 422 -32.54 27.76 11.72
CA ASP A 422 -33.87 27.14 11.84
C ASP A 422 -35.01 28.17 12.03
N THR A 423 -34.70 29.47 11.91
CA THR A 423 -35.67 30.59 11.81
C THR A 423 -35.56 31.23 10.44
#